data_AF-A0A3F2RFL1-F1
#
_entry.id   AF-A0A3F2RFL1-F1
#
_cell.length_a   1.000
_cell.length_b   1.000
_cell.length_c   1.000
_cell.angle_alpha   90.00
_cell.angle_beta   90.00
_cell.angle_gamma   90.00
#
_symmetry.space_group_name_H-M   'P 1'
#
loop_
_entity.id
_entity.type
_entity.pdbx_description
1 polymer ?
#
loop_
_entity_poly.entity_id
_entity_poly.type
_entity_poly.pdbx_seq_one_letter_code
_entity_poly.pdbx_strand_id
1 'polypeptide(L)'
;MFTRSSGLYESEQQLAKREEVLKRLKEVLQEYVLHEGLTHMSEAEAASKHIQLRTFGSYRLGVQSSDADIDALCIAPRHCSRASFFQKAPILLETTPNVTGLHVISDAFVPVIKMKVEGIPVDLLFVSLNLDSIPEDIDILDDRYLRDLDEPSVRSCNGVRVTERILQLVPHPDRFRTTLIAVKHWAHVRHPPLSGPI
;
A
#
# COMPACT_ATOMS: atom_id res chain seq x y z
N MET A 1 9.55 22.57 -18.21
CA MET A 1 8.72 22.72 -19.43
C MET A 1 8.68 21.47 -20.31
N PHE A 2 9.72 20.64 -20.39
CA PHE A 2 9.75 19.44 -21.25
C PHE A 2 8.90 18.25 -20.74
N THR A 3 8.76 18.08 -19.42
CA THR A 3 8.18 16.85 -18.84
C THR A 3 6.64 16.79 -18.92
N ARG A 4 5.94 17.93 -18.94
CA ARG A 4 4.46 17.97 -18.98
C ARG A 4 3.89 17.61 -20.35
N SER A 5 4.63 17.89 -21.43
CA SER A 5 4.22 17.60 -22.82
C SER A 5 4.50 16.17 -23.28
N SER A 6 5.25 15.39 -22.50
CA SER A 6 5.70 14.03 -22.86
C SER A 6 4.82 12.91 -22.29
N GLY A 7 3.65 13.23 -21.71
CA GLY A 7 2.76 12.22 -21.09
C GLY A 7 3.36 11.55 -19.84
N LEU A 8 4.41 12.14 -19.25
CA LEU A 8 5.13 11.57 -18.10
C LEU A 8 4.42 11.81 -16.75
N TYR A 9 3.34 12.58 -16.76
CA TYR A 9 2.49 12.81 -15.60
C TYR A 9 1.16 12.10 -15.82
N GLU A 10 0.69 11.44 -14.78
CA GLU A 10 -0.64 10.88 -14.73
C GLU A 10 -1.70 11.99 -14.73
N SER A 11 -2.85 11.73 -15.36
CA SER A 11 -3.94 12.70 -15.41
C SER A 11 -4.68 12.77 -14.07
N GLU A 12 -5.32 13.90 -13.78
CA GLU A 12 -6.16 14.06 -12.58
C GLU A 12 -7.27 12.99 -12.49
N GLN A 13 -7.81 12.56 -13.63
CA GLN A 13 -8.81 11.49 -13.69
C GLN A 13 -8.26 10.15 -13.21
N GLN A 14 -7.02 9.81 -13.59
CA GLN A 14 -6.37 8.58 -13.15
C GLN A 14 -5.99 8.65 -11.67
N LEU A 15 -5.52 9.81 -11.19
CA LEU A 15 -5.26 10.04 -9.76
C LEU A 15 -6.54 9.84 -8.92
N ALA A 16 -7.66 10.45 -9.34
CA ALA A 16 -8.95 10.28 -8.67
C ALA A 16 -9.41 8.81 -8.67
N LYS A 17 -9.15 8.07 -9.76
CA LYS A 17 -9.46 6.64 -9.83
C LYS A 17 -8.63 5.82 -8.82
N ARG A 18 -7.34 6.14 -8.66
CA ARG A 18 -6.46 5.51 -7.66
C ARG A 18 -6.90 5.81 -6.24
N GLU A 19 -7.36 7.03 -5.96
CA GLU A 19 -7.92 7.40 -4.65
C GLU A 19 -9.19 6.61 -4.33
N GLU A 20 -10.09 6.41 -5.30
CA GLU A 20 -11.28 5.59 -5.11
C GLU A 20 -10.93 4.11 -4.86
N VAL A 21 -9.92 3.57 -5.57
CA VAL A 21 -9.38 2.23 -5.30
C VAL A 21 -8.90 2.10 -3.86
N LEU A 22 -8.15 3.08 -3.35
CA LEU A 22 -7.64 3.06 -1.97
C LEU A 22 -8.76 3.16 -0.94
N LYS A 23 -9.77 4.00 -1.19
CA LYS A 23 -10.94 4.13 -0.32
C LYS A 23 -11.68 2.80 -0.22
N ARG A 24 -11.97 2.16 -1.36
CA ARG A 24 -12.64 0.86 -1.42
C ARG A 24 -11.84 -0.24 -0.70
N LEU A 25 -10.53 -0.28 -0.91
CA LEU A 25 -9.66 -1.20 -0.19
C LEU A 25 -9.70 -0.97 1.33
N LYS A 26 -9.67 0.30 1.77
CA LYS A 26 -9.75 0.65 3.19
C LYS A 26 -11.06 0.15 3.82
N GLU A 27 -12.18 0.27 3.11
CA GLU A 27 -13.50 -0.21 3.57
C GLU A 27 -13.50 -1.73 3.78
N VAL A 28 -13.02 -2.51 2.81
CA VAL A 28 -12.92 -3.98 2.92
C VAL A 28 -11.98 -4.41 4.05
N LEU A 29 -10.87 -3.70 4.20
CA LEU A 29 -9.89 -3.97 5.27
C LEU A 29 -10.43 -3.59 6.67
N GLN A 30 -11.26 -2.56 6.74
CA GLN A 30 -11.93 -2.19 7.99
C GLN A 30 -12.99 -3.24 8.38
N GLU A 31 -13.70 -3.82 7.40
CA GLU A 31 -14.59 -4.96 7.60
C GLU A 31 -13.81 -6.21 8.07
N TYR A 32 -12.66 -6.51 7.46
CA TYR A 32 -11.78 -7.59 7.93
C TYR A 32 -11.43 -7.46 9.42
N VAL A 33 -11.05 -6.27 9.87
CA VAL A 33 -10.68 -6.04 11.28
C VAL A 33 -11.89 -6.16 12.20
N LEU A 34 -13.08 -5.73 11.78
CA LEU A 34 -14.30 -5.98 12.52
C LEU A 34 -14.53 -7.49 12.73
N HIS A 35 -14.45 -8.29 11.66
CA HIS A 35 -14.64 -9.75 11.74
C HIS A 35 -13.60 -10.43 12.63
N GLU A 36 -12.35 -9.98 12.59
CA GLU A 36 -11.30 -10.46 13.52
C GLU A 36 -11.56 -10.03 14.97
N GLY A 37 -12.11 -8.84 15.19
CA GLY A 37 -12.47 -8.38 16.52
C GLY A 37 -13.58 -9.23 17.12
N LEU A 38 -14.63 -9.54 16.36
CA LEU A 38 -15.80 -10.29 16.81
C LEU A 38 -15.50 -11.69 17.35
N THR A 39 -14.35 -12.29 17.04
CA THR A 39 -13.92 -13.58 17.62
C THR A 39 -13.35 -13.45 19.03
N HIS A 40 -13.06 -12.24 19.50
CA HIS A 40 -12.33 -11.98 20.73
C HIS A 40 -12.99 -10.93 21.64
N MET A 41 -13.86 -10.06 21.12
CA MET A 41 -14.46 -8.95 21.85
C MET A 41 -15.92 -8.71 21.46
N SER A 42 -16.59 -7.81 22.20
CA SER A 42 -17.98 -7.41 21.89
C SER A 42 -18.08 -6.68 20.56
N GLU A 43 -19.27 -6.66 19.93
CA GLU A 43 -19.51 -5.95 18.67
C GLU A 43 -19.18 -4.46 18.76
N ALA A 44 -19.61 -3.80 19.84
CA ALA A 44 -19.32 -2.37 20.05
C ALA A 44 -17.82 -2.10 20.18
N GLU A 45 -17.09 -3.01 20.83
CA GLU A 45 -15.64 -2.90 20.96
C GLU A 45 -14.92 -3.17 19.63
N ALA A 46 -15.31 -4.20 18.89
CA ALA A 46 -14.74 -4.53 17.59
C ALA A 46 -14.97 -3.40 16.57
N ALA A 47 -16.17 -2.81 16.56
CA ALA A 47 -16.50 -1.68 15.70
C ALA A 47 -15.69 -0.41 16.00
N SER A 48 -15.11 -0.29 17.20
CA SER A 48 -14.25 0.84 17.59
C SER A 48 -12.78 0.69 17.16
N LYS A 49 -12.39 -0.48 16.62
CA LYS A 49 -11.00 -0.73 16.20
C LYS A 49 -10.80 -0.25 14.77
N HIS A 50 -9.69 0.44 14.52
CA HIS A 50 -9.40 1.04 13.22
C HIS A 50 -8.09 0.55 12.64
N ILE A 51 -8.01 0.60 11.30
CA ILE A 51 -6.78 0.39 10.53
C ILE A 51 -6.28 1.68 9.89
N GLN A 52 -5.02 1.64 9.46
CA GLN A 52 -4.46 2.62 8.53
C GLN A 52 -4.02 1.92 7.26
N LEU A 53 -4.42 2.48 6.11
CA LEU A 53 -3.93 2.06 4.79
C LEU A 53 -2.96 3.12 4.29
N ARG A 54 -1.68 2.79 4.19
CA ARG A 54 -0.63 3.73 3.76
C ARG A 54 -0.04 3.31 2.44
N THR A 55 0.00 4.23 1.49
CA THR A 55 0.73 4.00 0.24
C THR A 55 2.21 4.30 0.42
N PHE A 56 3.02 3.67 -0.41
CA PHE A 56 4.45 3.95 -0.50
C PHE A 56 4.92 3.90 -1.95
N GLY A 57 6.23 3.94 -2.17
CA GLY A 57 6.80 3.78 -3.50
C GLY A 57 6.43 4.93 -4.44
N SER A 58 6.33 4.61 -5.73
CA SER A 58 6.26 5.63 -6.78
C SER A 58 4.98 6.47 -6.74
N TYR A 59 3.85 5.84 -6.40
CA TYR A 59 2.56 6.51 -6.25
C TYR A 59 2.60 7.52 -5.09
N ARG A 60 3.09 7.11 -3.91
CA ARG A 60 3.19 8.00 -2.75
C ARG A 60 4.17 9.16 -2.98
N LEU A 61 5.25 8.92 -3.75
CA LEU A 61 6.19 9.98 -4.14
C LEU A 61 5.61 10.95 -5.19
N GLY A 62 4.54 10.57 -5.90
CA GLY A 62 3.93 11.36 -6.98
C GLY A 62 4.75 11.31 -8.28
N VAL A 63 5.37 10.16 -8.55
CA VAL A 63 6.26 9.92 -9.72
C VAL A 63 5.91 8.62 -10.46
N GLN A 64 4.69 8.13 -10.27
CA GLN A 64 4.15 6.95 -10.93
C GLN A 64 3.85 7.21 -12.41
N SER A 65 4.02 6.18 -13.23
CA SER A 65 3.53 6.16 -14.62
C SER A 65 2.08 5.66 -14.65
N SER A 66 1.40 5.82 -15.78
CA SER A 66 -0.02 5.42 -15.93
C SER A 66 -0.26 3.91 -15.75
N ASP A 67 0.74 3.09 -16.00
CA ASP A 67 0.74 1.62 -15.87
C ASP A 67 1.26 1.13 -14.52
N ALA A 68 1.74 2.04 -13.66
CA ALA A 68 2.31 1.67 -12.37
C ALA A 68 1.24 1.12 -11.41
N ASP A 69 1.68 0.23 -10.55
CA ASP A 69 0.94 -0.30 -9.41
C ASP A 69 0.77 0.72 -8.28
N ILE A 70 -0.18 0.42 -7.39
CA ILE A 70 -0.28 1.05 -6.08
C ILE A 70 0.35 0.10 -5.06
N ASP A 71 1.49 0.51 -4.51
CA ASP A 71 2.08 -0.10 -3.33
C ASP A 71 1.35 0.37 -2.07
N ALA A 72 0.73 -0.54 -1.31
CA ALA A 72 -0.03 -0.22 -0.10
C ALA A 72 0.33 -1.14 1.08
N LEU A 73 0.35 -0.58 2.28
CA LEU A 73 0.53 -1.28 3.55
C LEU A 73 -0.73 -1.14 4.39
N CYS A 74 -1.37 -2.27 4.71
CA CYS A 74 -2.38 -2.36 5.75
C CYS A 74 -1.68 -2.44 7.13
N ILE A 75 -1.94 -1.45 7.98
CA ILE A 75 -1.49 -1.40 9.36
C ILE A 75 -2.70 -1.72 10.23
N ALA A 76 -2.69 -2.87 10.89
CA ALA A 76 -3.80 -3.39 11.68
C ALA A 76 -3.45 -3.53 13.18
N PRO A 77 -4.45 -3.56 14.07
CA PRO A 77 -4.24 -3.77 15.50
C PRO A 77 -3.83 -5.21 15.85
N ARG A 78 -3.38 -5.40 17.09
CA ARG A 78 -2.75 -6.64 17.58
C ARG A 78 -3.61 -7.90 17.48
N HIS A 79 -4.93 -7.77 17.45
CA HIS A 79 -5.84 -8.92 17.35
C HIS A 79 -5.90 -9.47 15.92
N CYS A 80 -5.47 -8.71 14.92
CA CYS A 80 -5.34 -9.17 13.54
C CYS A 80 -3.97 -9.81 13.34
N SER A 81 -3.91 -11.14 13.23
CA SER A 81 -2.65 -11.84 12.96
C SER A 81 -2.31 -11.87 11.47
N ARG A 82 -1.01 -11.94 11.14
CA ARG A 82 -0.53 -12.09 9.76
C ARG A 82 -1.11 -13.32 9.08
N ALA A 83 -1.14 -14.46 9.78
CA ALA A 83 -1.72 -15.70 9.25
C ALA A 83 -3.20 -15.53 8.90
N SER A 84 -3.98 -14.91 9.79
CA SER A 84 -5.38 -14.62 9.54
C SER A 84 -5.58 -13.65 8.37
N PHE A 85 -4.75 -12.60 8.29
CA PHE A 85 -4.84 -11.63 7.19
C PHE A 85 -4.69 -12.32 5.83
N PHE A 86 -3.63 -13.10 5.64
CA PHE A 86 -3.38 -13.80 4.38
C PHE A 86 -4.34 -14.96 4.10
N GLN A 87 -5.14 -15.39 5.09
CA GLN A 87 -6.18 -16.41 4.91
C GLN A 87 -7.55 -15.81 4.62
N LYS A 88 -7.94 -14.75 5.34
CA LYS A 88 -9.32 -14.24 5.38
C LYS A 88 -9.52 -12.97 4.57
N ALA A 89 -8.56 -12.05 4.56
CA ALA A 89 -8.68 -10.82 3.77
C ALA A 89 -8.84 -11.10 2.26
N PRO A 90 -8.13 -12.09 1.64
CA PRO A 90 -8.38 -12.49 0.27
C PRO A 90 -9.83 -12.85 -0.04
N ILE A 91 -10.51 -13.55 0.87
CA ILE A 91 -11.90 -13.99 0.69
C ILE A 91 -12.82 -12.77 0.57
N LEU A 92 -12.65 -11.77 1.46
CA LEU A 92 -13.42 -10.52 1.40
C LEU A 92 -13.11 -9.72 0.13
N LEU A 93 -11.84 -9.64 -0.24
CA LEU A 93 -11.40 -8.94 -1.45
C LEU A 93 -11.96 -9.58 -2.72
N GLU A 94 -11.99 -10.91 -2.84
CA GLU A 94 -12.56 -11.62 -4.00
C GLU A 94 -14.06 -11.40 -4.15
N THR A 95 -14.79 -11.21 -3.04
CA THR A 95 -16.23 -10.89 -3.09
C THR A 95 -16.52 -9.43 -3.42
N THR A 96 -15.50 -8.56 -3.42
CA THR A 96 -15.65 -7.14 -3.72
C THR A 96 -15.75 -6.92 -5.24
N PRO A 97 -16.79 -6.25 -5.75
CA PRO A 97 -16.92 -6.01 -7.18
C PRO A 97 -15.69 -5.32 -7.79
N ASN A 98 -15.34 -5.69 -9.02
CA ASN A 98 -14.20 -5.16 -9.78
C ASN A 98 -12.81 -5.43 -9.17
N VAL A 99 -12.72 -6.34 -8.18
CA VAL A 99 -11.45 -6.98 -7.80
C VAL A 99 -11.22 -8.20 -8.70
N THR A 100 -10.05 -8.27 -9.33
CA THR A 100 -9.68 -9.36 -10.25
C THR A 100 -8.21 -9.72 -10.10
N GLY A 101 -7.84 -10.92 -10.55
CA GLY A 101 -6.45 -11.37 -10.56
C GLY A 101 -5.81 -11.40 -9.17
N LEU A 102 -6.58 -11.71 -8.13
CA LEU A 102 -6.07 -11.80 -6.77
C LEU A 102 -5.12 -13.00 -6.66
N HIS A 103 -3.94 -12.75 -6.09
CA HIS A 103 -2.91 -13.75 -5.87
C HIS A 103 -2.19 -13.49 -4.56
N VAL A 104 -2.20 -14.47 -3.66
CA VAL A 104 -1.51 -14.41 -2.37
C VAL A 104 -0.10 -14.96 -2.52
N ILE A 105 0.90 -14.20 -2.10
CA ILE A 105 2.31 -14.62 -2.06
C ILE A 105 2.76 -14.57 -0.59
N SER A 106 2.53 -15.64 0.16
CA SER A 106 2.86 -15.72 1.59
C SER A 106 4.32 -16.08 1.86
N ASP A 107 4.96 -16.81 0.94
CA ASP A 107 6.27 -17.45 1.16
C ASP A 107 7.45 -16.64 0.59
N ALA A 108 7.22 -15.35 0.29
CA ALA A 108 8.24 -14.43 -0.20
C ALA A 108 8.98 -13.72 0.94
N PHE A 109 10.10 -13.06 0.59
CA PHE A 109 10.87 -12.23 1.52
C PHE A 109 10.01 -11.15 2.21
N VAL A 110 9.06 -10.58 1.46
CA VAL A 110 7.99 -9.70 1.95
C VAL A 110 6.65 -10.29 1.48
N PRO A 111 5.84 -10.85 2.38
CA PRO A 111 4.53 -11.38 2.04
C PRO A 111 3.60 -10.29 1.47
N VAL A 112 2.88 -10.61 0.40
CA VAL A 112 2.06 -9.64 -0.34
C VAL A 112 0.81 -10.30 -0.96
N ILE A 113 -0.30 -9.56 -0.99
CA ILE A 113 -1.47 -9.88 -1.81
C ILE A 113 -1.40 -8.98 -3.05
N LYS A 114 -1.31 -9.58 -4.23
CA LYS A 114 -1.38 -8.85 -5.51
C LYS A 114 -2.79 -8.95 -6.06
N MET A 115 -3.32 -7.86 -6.61
CA MET A 115 -4.64 -7.85 -7.23
C MET A 115 -4.78 -6.70 -8.24
N LYS A 116 -5.90 -6.65 -8.96
CA LYS A 116 -6.34 -5.47 -9.69
C LYS A 116 -7.69 -5.02 -9.14
N VAL A 117 -7.81 -3.74 -8.82
CA VAL A 117 -9.07 -3.12 -8.37
C VAL A 117 -9.45 -2.06 -9.39
N GLU A 118 -10.63 -2.17 -10.00
CA GLU A 118 -11.04 -1.30 -11.12
C GLU A 118 -10.01 -1.30 -12.28
N GLY A 119 -9.30 -2.42 -12.46
CA GLY A 119 -8.22 -2.58 -13.43
C GLY A 119 -6.86 -1.99 -13.04
N ILE A 120 -6.74 -1.31 -11.89
CA ILE A 120 -5.46 -0.77 -11.38
C ILE A 120 -4.75 -1.86 -10.57
N PRO A 121 -3.49 -2.21 -10.91
CA PRO A 121 -2.69 -3.14 -10.11
C PRO A 121 -2.42 -2.61 -8.70
N VAL A 122 -2.54 -3.46 -7.69
CA VAL A 122 -2.29 -3.15 -6.28
C VAL A 122 -1.46 -4.26 -5.66
N ASP A 123 -0.38 -3.87 -5.00
CA ASP A 123 0.45 -4.71 -4.14
C ASP A 123 0.13 -4.36 -2.69
N LEU A 124 -0.56 -5.25 -1.98
CA LEU A 124 -1.03 -5.04 -0.60
C LEU A 124 -0.20 -5.84 0.40
N LEU A 125 0.56 -5.12 1.21
CA LEU A 125 1.38 -5.63 2.30
C LEU A 125 0.60 -5.51 3.62
N PHE A 126 1.08 -6.20 4.64
CA PHE A 126 0.45 -6.22 5.96
C PHE A 126 1.45 -6.09 7.09
N VAL A 127 1.04 -5.38 8.14
CA VAL A 127 1.66 -5.41 9.46
C VAL A 127 0.59 -5.34 10.54
N SER A 128 0.80 -6.12 11.61
CA SER A 128 0.04 -6.01 12.85
C SER A 128 0.91 -5.33 13.90
N LEU A 129 0.45 -4.19 14.43
CA LEU A 129 1.15 -3.50 15.50
C LEU A 129 0.60 -3.93 16.86
N ASN A 130 1.45 -3.89 17.90
CA ASN A 130 1.03 -4.14 19.27
C ASN A 130 0.22 -2.96 19.87
N LEU A 131 -0.85 -2.58 19.19
CA LEU A 131 -1.79 -1.53 19.56
C LEU A 131 -3.20 -2.11 19.57
N ASP A 132 -4.06 -1.52 20.41
CA ASP A 132 -5.45 -1.94 20.53
C ASP A 132 -6.29 -1.58 19.31
N SER A 133 -6.07 -0.36 18.82
CA SER A 133 -6.64 0.25 17.62
C SER A 133 -5.55 1.13 17.01
N ILE A 134 -5.53 1.31 15.68
CA ILE A 134 -4.51 2.12 15.03
C ILE A 134 -4.94 3.60 15.01
N PRO A 135 -4.18 4.52 15.64
CA PRO A 135 -4.48 5.95 15.61
C PRO A 135 -4.41 6.53 14.19
N GLU A 136 -5.21 7.54 13.91
CA GLU A 136 -5.19 8.23 12.62
C GLU A 136 -3.86 8.96 12.36
N ASP A 137 -3.29 9.54 13.41
CA ASP A 137 -2.07 10.34 13.42
C ASP A 137 -0.79 9.52 13.72
N ILE A 138 -0.86 8.19 13.61
CA ILE A 138 0.28 7.32 13.94
C ILE A 138 1.56 7.70 13.17
N ASP A 139 2.65 7.98 13.87
CA ASP A 139 3.95 8.19 13.24
C ASP A 139 4.67 6.85 13.01
N ILE A 140 4.48 6.28 11.83
CA ILE A 140 5.12 5.00 11.45
C ILE A 140 6.66 5.09 11.39
N LEU A 141 7.26 6.29 11.42
CA LEU A 141 8.72 6.47 11.49
C LEU A 141 9.27 6.24 12.89
N ASP A 142 8.43 6.27 13.91
CA ASP A 142 8.83 5.98 15.28
C ASP A 142 9.22 4.50 15.42
N ASP A 143 10.48 4.25 15.77
CA ASP A 143 11.03 2.90 15.95
C ASP A 143 10.33 2.12 17.06
N ARG A 144 9.60 2.79 17.96
CA ARG A 144 8.83 2.13 19.01
C ARG A 144 7.79 1.16 18.45
N TYR A 145 7.24 1.43 17.26
CA TYR A 145 6.26 0.57 16.59
C TYR A 145 6.88 -0.67 15.93
N LEU A 146 8.22 -0.70 15.77
CA LEU A 146 8.93 -1.86 15.22
C LEU A 146 9.36 -2.87 16.29
N ARG A 147 9.21 -2.54 17.57
CA ARG A 147 9.58 -3.42 18.67
C ARG A 147 8.71 -4.68 18.64
N ASP A 148 9.34 -5.83 18.84
CA ASP A 148 8.72 -7.15 18.89
C ASP A 148 8.01 -7.60 17.60
N LEU A 149 8.22 -6.89 16.49
CA LEU A 149 7.78 -7.33 15.17
C LEU A 149 8.73 -8.41 14.62
N ASP A 150 8.16 -9.41 13.95
CA ASP A 150 8.94 -10.36 13.18
C ASP A 150 9.61 -9.68 11.96
N GLU A 151 10.69 -10.26 11.45
CA GLU A 151 11.41 -9.65 10.33
C GLU A 151 10.54 -9.35 9.11
N PRO A 152 9.61 -10.23 8.68
CA PRO A 152 8.69 -9.92 7.57
C PRO A 152 7.87 -8.65 7.83
N SER A 153 7.35 -8.46 9.06
CA SER A 153 6.59 -7.26 9.42
C SER A 153 7.45 -6.00 9.39
N VAL A 154 8.68 -6.06 9.89
CA VAL A 154 9.63 -4.93 9.79
C VAL A 154 9.90 -4.59 8.32
N ARG A 155 10.09 -5.60 7.47
CA ARG A 155 10.29 -5.40 6.03
C ARG A 155 9.06 -4.80 5.35
N SER A 156 7.85 -5.21 5.73
CA SER A 156 6.60 -4.60 5.23
C SER A 156 6.50 -3.11 5.59
N CYS A 157 6.93 -2.72 6.78
CA CYS A 157 6.94 -1.31 7.21
C CYS A 157 7.97 -0.45 6.45
N ASN A 158 9.08 -1.04 6.00
CA ASN A 158 10.19 -0.30 5.41
C ASN A 158 9.76 0.50 4.16
N GLY A 159 8.86 -0.02 3.33
CA GLY A 159 8.37 0.69 2.14
C GLY A 159 7.80 2.07 2.50
N VAL A 160 6.87 2.10 3.45
CA VAL A 160 6.28 3.34 3.96
C VAL A 160 7.33 4.21 4.66
N ARG A 161 8.12 3.63 5.57
CA ARG A 161 9.12 4.39 6.34
C ARG A 161 10.16 5.07 5.45
N VAL A 162 10.70 4.37 4.46
CA VAL A 162 11.67 4.91 3.50
C VAL A 162 11.03 6.04 2.69
N THR A 163 9.81 5.82 2.20
CA THR A 163 9.09 6.81 1.39
C THR A 163 8.83 8.10 2.17
N GLU A 164 8.30 7.99 3.39
CA GLU A 164 8.06 9.14 4.28
C GLU A 164 9.38 9.85 4.64
N ARG A 165 10.45 9.10 4.90
CA ARG A 165 11.77 9.67 5.19
C ARG A 165 12.34 10.45 4.00
N ILE A 166 12.19 9.94 2.78
CA ILE A 166 12.58 10.66 1.55
C ILE A 166 11.80 11.99 1.47
N LEU A 167 10.48 11.95 1.67
CA LEU A 167 9.63 13.15 1.61
C LEU A 167 10.01 14.19 2.68
N GLN A 168 10.39 13.77 3.88
CA GLN A 168 10.87 14.67 4.95
C GLN A 168 12.24 15.31 4.65
N LEU A 169 13.11 14.60 3.92
CA LEU A 169 14.48 15.05 3.62
C LEU A 169 14.58 15.94 2.37
N VAL A 170 13.52 15.97 1.54
CA VAL A 170 13.50 16.75 0.30
C VAL A 170 13.03 18.18 0.57
N PRO A 171 13.88 19.21 0.36
CA PRO A 171 13.50 20.60 0.63
C PRO A 171 12.52 21.18 -0.40
N HIS A 172 12.48 20.60 -1.61
CA HIS A 172 11.64 21.09 -2.71
C HIS A 172 10.93 19.91 -3.41
N PRO A 173 9.76 19.49 -2.92
CA PRO A 173 9.05 18.30 -3.41
C PRO A 173 8.79 18.30 -4.92
N ASP A 174 8.38 19.42 -5.49
CA ASP A 174 8.07 19.50 -6.93
C ASP A 174 9.31 19.38 -7.82
N ARG A 175 10.45 19.94 -7.37
CA ARG A 175 11.73 19.79 -8.07
C ARG A 175 12.19 18.34 -8.02
N PHE A 176 12.12 17.72 -6.84
CA PHE A 176 12.43 16.31 -6.66
C PHE A 176 11.58 15.42 -7.56
N ARG A 177 10.25 15.61 -7.60
CA ARG A 177 9.35 14.84 -8.48
C ARG A 177 9.73 14.99 -9.93
N THR A 178 9.93 16.23 -10.39
CA THR A 178 10.32 16.52 -11.78
C THR A 178 11.64 15.82 -12.15
N THR A 179 12.65 15.92 -11.28
CA THR A 179 13.95 15.28 -11.48
C THR A 179 13.84 13.76 -11.48
N LEU A 180 13.11 13.18 -10.52
CA LEU A 180 12.95 11.74 -10.41
C LEU A 180 12.17 11.14 -11.59
N ILE A 181 11.13 11.83 -12.08
CA ILE A 181 10.41 11.45 -13.31
C ILE A 181 11.38 11.42 -14.51
N ALA A 182 12.21 12.45 -14.66
CA ALA A 182 13.20 12.52 -15.75
C ALA A 182 14.24 11.39 -15.67
N VAL A 183 14.76 11.10 -14.46
CA VAL A 183 15.72 10.01 -14.24
C VAL A 183 15.10 8.64 -14.47
N LYS A 184 13.87 8.40 -13.99
CA LYS A 184 13.12 7.15 -14.24
C LYS A 184 12.90 6.93 -15.74
N HIS A 185 12.47 7.97 -16.46
CA HIS A 185 12.28 7.90 -17.90
C HIS A 185 13.59 7.62 -18.64
N TRP A 186 14.68 8.32 -18.28
CA TRP A 186 16.00 8.08 -18.86
C TRP A 186 16.47 6.63 -18.65
N ALA A 187 16.31 6.10 -17.43
CA ALA A 187 16.69 4.72 -17.12
C ALA A 187 15.89 3.71 -17.95
N HIS A 188 14.57 3.92 -18.07
CA HIS A 188 13.69 3.08 -18.88
C HIS A 188 14.06 3.09 -20.37
N VAL A 189 14.40 4.25 -20.95
CA VAL A 189 14.81 4.37 -22.35
C VAL A 189 16.17 3.72 -22.61
N ARG A 190 17.09 3.76 -21.63
CA ARG A 190 18.44 3.17 -21.75
C ARG A 190 18.47 1.66 -21.52
N HIS A 191 17.56 1.17 -20.68
CA HIS A 191 17.44 -0.24 -20.32
C HIS A 191 15.97 -0.66 -20.38
N PRO A 192 15.38 -0.76 -21.59
CA PRO A 192 14.02 -1.24 -21.72
C PRO A 192 13.91 -2.64 -21.12
N PRO A 193 12.82 -2.96 -20.38
CA PRO A 193 12.62 -4.31 -19.88
C PRO A 193 12.66 -5.28 -21.05
N LEU A 194 13.40 -6.39 -20.91
CA LEU A 194 13.49 -7.43 -21.92
C LEU A 194 12.06 -7.89 -22.25
N SER A 195 11.63 -7.69 -23.48
CA SER A 195 10.37 -8.21 -24.01
C SER A 195 10.46 -9.75 -24.06
N GLY A 196 10.14 -10.42 -22.95
CA GLY A 196 9.84 -11.85 -22.93
C GLY A 196 8.41 -12.10 -23.42
N PRO A 197 8.14 -13.22 -24.11
CA PRO A 197 6.84 -13.44 -24.74
C PRO A 197 5.73 -13.67 -23.70
N ILE A 198 4.52 -13.27 -24.15
CA ILE A 198 3.20 -13.25 -23.49
C ILE A 198 2.89 -14.54 -22.72
#